data_AF-A0A954ZZI9-F1
#
_entry.id   AF-A0A954ZZI9-F1
#
_cell.length_a   1.000
_cell.length_b   1.000
_cell.length_c   1.000
_cell.angle_alpha   90.00
_cell.angle_beta   90.00
_cell.angle_gamma   90.00
#
_symmetry.space_group_name_H-M   'P 1'
#
loop_
_entity.id
_entity.type
_entity.pdbx_description
1 polymer ?
#
loop_
_entity_poly.entity_id
_entity_poly.type
_entity_poly.pdbx_seq_one_letter_code
_entity_poly.pdbx_strand_id
1 'polypeptide(L)'
;MSNGHATALGGAGSSGALSPAQLAAHPLARLSMEDLDFIIQFVLCSGSLKDLAKSYSVSYPTIRTRLDQLITRVRDALDGKQPDPLAELVAGLVQRGELSTSSARRIIDLGAQLRAQSAG
;
A
#
# COMPACT_ATOMS: atom_id res chain seq x y z
N MET A 1 48.46 19.52 26.61
CA MET A 1 47.92 18.53 25.67
C MET A 1 46.41 18.66 25.72
N SER A 2 45.86 19.51 24.86
CA SER A 2 44.42 19.76 24.75
C SER A 2 43.76 18.62 24.00
N ASN A 3 42.60 18.15 24.47
CA ASN A 3 41.55 17.69 23.58
C ASN A 3 40.21 18.17 24.14
N GLY A 4 39.55 18.99 23.32
CA GLY A 4 38.41 19.81 23.69
C GLY A 4 37.10 19.07 23.72
N HIS A 5 36.22 19.57 24.58
CA HIS A 5 34.78 19.42 24.47
C HIS A 5 34.29 19.94 23.11
N ALA A 6 33.86 19.03 22.24
CA ALA A 6 32.96 19.38 21.15
C ALA A 6 31.52 19.14 21.62
N THR A 7 31.00 20.14 22.34
CA THR A 7 29.56 20.37 22.45
C THR A 7 29.08 20.83 21.07
N ALA A 8 28.36 19.97 20.35
CA ALA A 8 27.57 20.41 19.18
C ALA A 8 26.14 20.70 19.65
N LEU A 9 25.94 21.94 20.11
CA LEU A 9 24.63 22.60 20.13
C LEU A 9 24.44 23.31 18.78
N GLY A 10 23.22 23.27 18.26
CA GLY A 10 22.76 24.08 17.12
C GLY A 10 22.71 23.28 15.82
N GLY A 11 21.61 23.25 15.07
CA GLY A 11 20.42 24.07 15.10
C GLY A 11 19.97 24.20 13.65
N ALA A 12 18.73 23.83 13.36
CA ALA A 12 17.98 24.34 12.21
C ALA A 12 16.55 23.80 12.34
N GLY A 13 15.61 24.69 12.64
CA GLY A 13 14.23 24.46 12.26
C GLY A 13 14.21 24.31 10.75
N SER A 14 14.18 23.08 10.25
CA SER A 14 13.93 22.84 8.85
C SER A 14 12.43 22.97 8.63
N SER A 15 12.06 24.00 7.86
CA SER A 15 10.80 24.11 7.12
C SER A 15 10.13 22.75 6.94
N GLY A 16 8.86 22.63 7.34
CA GLY A 16 8.09 21.38 7.43
C GLY A 16 7.82 20.64 6.12
N ALA A 17 8.59 20.88 5.07
CA ALA A 17 8.56 20.11 3.84
C ALA A 17 9.36 18.80 4.02
N LEU A 18 8.71 17.68 3.73
CA LEU A 18 9.37 16.38 3.62
C LEU A 18 10.41 16.43 2.50
N SER A 19 11.63 15.95 2.75
CA SER A 19 12.63 15.77 1.69
C SER A 19 12.17 14.69 0.68
N PRO A 20 12.66 14.71 -0.58
CA PRO A 20 12.31 13.69 -1.57
C PRO A 20 12.55 12.26 -1.09
N ALA A 21 13.63 12.03 -0.34
CA ALA A 21 13.95 10.73 0.24
C ALA A 21 12.92 10.31 1.30
N GLN A 22 12.46 11.24 2.14
CA GLN A 22 11.41 10.96 3.14
C GLN A 22 10.06 10.67 2.47
N LEU A 23 9.74 11.38 1.38
CA LEU A 23 8.51 11.13 0.63
C LEU A 23 8.54 9.76 -0.06
N ALA A 24 9.66 9.39 -0.68
CA ALA A 24 9.84 8.08 -1.31
C ALA A 24 9.83 6.92 -0.31
N ALA A 25 10.30 7.15 0.93
CA ALA A 25 10.28 6.16 2.01
C ALA A 25 8.92 6.06 2.73
N HIS A 26 7.99 6.99 2.48
CA HIS A 26 6.72 7.01 3.17
C HIS A 26 5.87 5.78 2.80
N PRO A 27 5.17 5.13 3.74
CA PRO A 27 4.36 3.93 3.44
C PRO A 27 3.33 4.14 2.32
N LEU A 28 2.71 5.32 2.26
CA LEU A 28 1.75 5.64 1.20
C LEU A 28 2.38 5.70 -0.20
N ALA A 29 3.70 5.92 -0.32
CA ALA A 29 4.39 5.89 -1.61
C ALA A 29 4.45 4.49 -2.24
N ARG A 30 4.11 3.44 -1.48
CA ARG A 30 4.00 2.05 -1.96
C ARG A 30 2.60 1.68 -2.44
N LEU A 31 1.61 2.56 -2.24
CA LEU A 31 0.26 2.32 -2.71
C LEU A 31 0.13 2.64 -4.19
N SER A 32 -0.81 1.99 -4.86
CA SER A 32 -1.13 2.31 -6.25
C SER A 32 -1.75 3.71 -6.37
N MET A 33 -1.69 4.32 -7.55
CA MET A 33 -2.37 5.60 -7.80
C MET A 33 -3.88 5.51 -7.52
N GLU A 34 -4.51 4.38 -7.89
CA GLU A 34 -5.93 4.15 -7.63
C GLU A 34 -6.26 4.09 -6.13
N ASP A 35 -5.35 3.57 -5.31
CA ASP A 35 -5.49 3.58 -3.85
C ASP A 35 -5.36 4.99 -3.27
N LEU A 36 -4.41 5.78 -3.77
CA LEU A 36 -4.22 7.16 -3.36
C LEU A 36 -5.44 8.02 -3.70
N ASP A 37 -5.97 7.88 -4.92
CA ASP A 37 -7.19 8.57 -5.35
C ASP A 37 -8.39 8.19 -4.48
N PHE A 38 -8.50 6.90 -4.13
CA PHE A 38 -9.54 6.42 -3.21
C PHE A 38 -9.39 7.02 -1.81
N ILE A 39 -8.17 7.13 -1.28
CA ILE A 39 -7.91 7.78 0.01
C ILE A 39 -8.34 9.24 -0.03
N ILE A 40 -7.99 9.97 -1.10
CA ILE A 40 -8.39 11.37 -1.28
C ILE A 40 -9.91 11.48 -1.23
N GLN A 41 -10.63 10.66 -2.01
CA GLN A 41 -12.08 10.71 -2.04
C GLN A 41 -12.71 10.30 -0.70
N PHE A 42 -12.15 9.31 -0.01
CA PHE A 42 -12.58 8.90 1.32
C PHE A 42 -12.45 10.06 2.33
N VAL A 43 -11.34 10.81 2.30
CA VAL A 43 -11.12 11.98 3.15
C VAL A 43 -12.08 13.11 2.80
N LEU A 44 -12.30 13.39 1.51
CA LEU A 44 -13.27 14.40 1.06
C LEU A 44 -14.72 14.06 1.47
N CYS A 45 -15.05 12.78 1.60
CA CYS A 45 -16.32 12.30 2.13
C CYS A 45 -16.34 12.20 3.68
N SER A 46 -15.35 12.75 4.40
CA SER A 46 -15.23 12.64 5.86
C SER A 46 -15.25 11.19 6.39
N GLY A 47 -14.78 10.25 5.58
CA GLY A 47 -14.81 8.82 5.88
C GLY A 47 -16.18 8.15 5.73
N SER A 48 -17.18 8.84 5.19
CA SER A 48 -18.53 8.30 4.99
C SER A 48 -18.55 7.29 3.85
N LEU A 49 -18.59 6.00 4.19
CA LEU A 49 -18.77 4.92 3.20
C LEU A 49 -20.06 5.06 2.39
N LYS A 50 -21.11 5.65 2.97
CA LYS A 50 -22.38 5.89 2.27
C LYS A 50 -22.23 6.94 1.17
N ASP A 51 -21.52 8.03 1.45
CA ASP A 51 -21.34 9.09 0.45
C ASP A 51 -20.28 8.71 -0.58
N LEU A 52 -19.29 7.91 -0.17
CA LEU A 52 -18.34 7.30 -1.10
C LEU A 52 -19.04 6.35 -2.09
N ALA A 53 -19.95 5.50 -1.61
CA ALA A 53 -20.74 4.62 -2.46
C ALA A 53 -21.54 5.41 -3.52
N LYS A 54 -22.14 6.54 -3.15
CA LYS A 54 -22.81 7.45 -4.10
C LYS A 54 -21.82 8.06 -5.09
N SER A 55 -20.68 8.56 -4.61
CA SER A 55 -19.64 9.19 -5.44
C SER A 55 -19.10 8.24 -6.51
N TYR A 56 -18.92 6.96 -6.17
CA TYR A 56 -18.45 5.93 -7.08
C TYR A 56 -19.60 5.24 -7.85
N SER A 57 -20.86 5.63 -7.62
CA SER A 57 -22.05 5.00 -8.21
C SER A 57 -22.10 3.47 -8.02
N VAL A 58 -21.70 2.98 -6.84
CA VAL A 58 -21.73 1.55 -6.49
C VAL A 58 -22.49 1.30 -5.20
N SER A 59 -22.73 0.03 -4.88
CA SER A 59 -23.38 -0.35 -3.64
C SER A 59 -22.47 -0.13 -2.43
N TYR A 60 -23.08 0.09 -1.25
CA TYR A 60 -22.33 0.17 0.01
C TYR A 60 -21.48 -1.09 0.28
N PRO A 61 -21.97 -2.33 0.09
CA PRO A 61 -21.13 -3.52 0.19
C PRO A 61 -19.89 -3.48 -0.73
N THR A 62 -20.04 -3.03 -1.98
CA THR A 62 -18.93 -2.91 -2.93
C THR A 62 -17.84 -1.98 -2.41
N ILE A 63 -18.23 -0.80 -1.92
CA ILE A 63 -17.26 0.18 -1.45
C ILE A 63 -16.62 -0.23 -0.12
N ARG A 64 -17.37 -0.96 0.73
CA ARG A 64 -16.84 -1.54 1.96
C ARG A 64 -15.74 -2.55 1.66
N THR A 65 -15.98 -3.48 0.74
CA THR A 65 -14.96 -4.44 0.30
C THR A 65 -13.71 -3.75 -0.25
N ARG A 66 -13.89 -2.68 -1.04
CA ARG A 66 -12.76 -1.89 -1.55
C ARG A 66 -11.97 -1.20 -0.43
N LEU A 67 -12.64 -0.64 0.58
CA LEU A 67 -11.97 -0.06 1.75
C LEU A 67 -11.21 -1.13 2.54
N ASP A 68 -11.80 -2.31 2.77
CA ASP A 68 -11.14 -3.39 3.51
C ASP A 68 -9.86 -3.86 2.79
N GLN A 69 -9.88 -3.92 1.45
CA GLN A 69 -8.69 -4.21 0.63
C GLN A 69 -7.62 -3.11 0.75
N LEU A 70 -8.03 -1.83 0.68
CA LEU A 70 -7.11 -0.70 0.87
C LEU A 70 -6.46 -0.74 2.26
N ILE A 71 -7.23 -1.00 3.33
CA ILE A 71 -6.71 -1.10 4.69
C ILE A 71 -5.64 -2.20 4.77
N THR A 72 -5.86 -3.33 4.09
CA THR A 72 -4.88 -4.42 4.02
C THR A 72 -3.58 -3.95 3.35
N ARG A 73 -3.67 -3.28 2.19
CA ARG A 73 -2.51 -2.72 1.49
C ARG A 73 -1.76 -1.68 2.32
N VAL A 74 -2.48 -0.81 3.03
CA VAL A 74 -1.87 0.19 3.94
C VAL A 74 -1.12 -0.49 5.08
N ARG A 75 -1.69 -1.55 5.67
CA ARG A 75 -1.01 -2.33 6.72
C ARG A 75 0.26 -2.99 6.20
N ASP A 76 0.20 -3.63 5.03
CA ASP A 76 1.38 -4.26 4.43
C ASP A 76 2.48 -3.21 4.13
N ALA A 77 2.09 -2.04 3.64
CA ALA A 77 3.01 -0.93 3.42
C ALA A 77 3.66 -0.43 4.71
N LEU A 78 2.92 -0.37 5.83
CA LEU A 78 3.43 -0.01 7.15
C LEU A 78 4.39 -1.08 7.71
N ASP A 79 4.08 -2.36 7.50
CA ASP A 79 4.90 -3.50 7.94
C ASP A 79 6.21 -3.67 7.15
N GLY A 80 6.45 -2.85 6.13
CA GLY A 80 7.63 -3.03 5.27
C GLY A 80 7.46 -4.11 4.20
N LYS A 81 6.32 -4.80 4.15
CA LYS A 81 6.09 -5.87 3.20
C LYS A 81 6.08 -5.31 1.78
N GLN A 82 6.89 -5.90 0.93
CA GLN A 82 6.82 -5.63 -0.49
C GLN A 82 5.65 -6.41 -1.10
N PRO A 83 5.00 -5.87 -2.13
CA PRO A 83 4.02 -6.62 -2.91
C PRO A 83 4.63 -7.94 -3.36
N ASP A 84 3.86 -9.03 -3.27
CA ASP A 84 4.30 -10.34 -3.73
C ASP A 84 4.44 -10.30 -5.28
N PRO A 85 5.66 -10.41 -5.84
CA PRO A 85 5.86 -10.26 -7.28
C PRO A 85 5.09 -11.29 -8.10
N LEU A 86 4.86 -12.49 -7.54
CA LEU A 86 4.04 -13.50 -8.18
C LEU A 86 2.59 -13.05 -8.25
N ALA A 87 2.07 -12.47 -7.17
CA ALA A 87 0.69 -12.01 -7.11
C ALA A 87 0.43 -10.87 -8.09
N GLU A 88 1.36 -9.92 -8.21
CA GLU A 88 1.27 -8.83 -9.18
C GLU A 88 1.28 -9.34 -10.62
N LEU A 89 2.21 -10.24 -10.96
CA LEU A 89 2.28 -10.84 -12.30
C LEU A 89 0.97 -11.55 -12.64
N VAL A 90 0.46 -12.38 -11.72
CA VAL A 90 -0.78 -13.13 -11.90
C VAL A 90 -1.98 -12.18 -12.07
N ALA A 91 -2.07 -11.12 -11.27
CA ALA A 91 -3.14 -10.12 -11.40
C ALA A 91 -3.11 -9.42 -12.77
N GLY A 92 -1.92 -9.04 -13.23
CA GLY A 92 -1.73 -8.43 -14.56
C GLY A 92 -2.14 -9.36 -15.70
N LEU A 93 -1.82 -10.66 -15.60
CA LEU A 93 -2.24 -11.67 -16.58
C LEU A 93 -3.76 -11.83 -16.64
N VAL A 94 -4.44 -11.79 -15.48
CA VAL A 94 -5.91 -11.82 -15.42
C VAL A 94 -6.52 -10.59 -16.08
N GLN A 95 -6.00 -9.39 -15.78
CA GLN A 95 -6.49 -8.15 -16.39
C GLN A 95 -6.35 -8.12 -17.90
N ARG A 96 -5.28 -8.72 -18.46
CA ARG A 96 -5.09 -8.82 -19.92
C ARG A 96 -5.90 -9.95 -20.57
N GLY A 97 -6.62 -10.75 -19.79
CA GLY A 97 -7.38 -11.89 -20.29
C GLY A 97 -6.53 -13.09 -20.69
N GLU A 98 -5.23 -13.06 -20.39
CA GLU A 98 -4.27 -14.15 -20.66
C GLU A 98 -4.42 -15.30 -19.65
N LEU A 99 -5.07 -15.04 -18.50
CA LEU A 99 -5.26 -15.99 -17.44
C LEU A 99 -6.68 -15.91 -16.85
N SER A 100 -7.32 -17.05 -16.61
CA SER A 100 -8.60 -17.08 -15.91
C SER A 100 -8.41 -16.86 -14.40
N THR A 101 -9.42 -16.27 -13.75
CA THR A 101 -9.43 -16.07 -12.28
C THR A 101 -9.27 -17.39 -11.50
N SER A 102 -9.82 -18.49 -12.01
CA SER A 102 -9.69 -19.81 -11.38
C SER A 102 -8.26 -20.35 -11.46
N SER A 103 -7.59 -20.18 -12.60
CA SER A 103 -6.17 -20.56 -12.77
C SER A 103 -5.25 -19.66 -11.94
N ALA A 104 -5.53 -18.36 -11.92
CA ALA A 104 -4.83 -17.38 -11.08
C ALA A 104 -4.82 -17.81 -9.61
N ARG A 105 -5.99 -18.21 -9.09
CA ARG A 105 -6.13 -18.66 -7.71
C ARG A 105 -5.25 -19.87 -7.41
N ARG A 106 -5.26 -20.88 -8.30
CA ARG A 106 -4.44 -22.08 -8.15
C ARG A 106 -2.95 -21.78 -8.12
N ILE A 107 -2.48 -20.84 -8.94
CA ILE A 107 -1.06 -20.43 -8.98
C ILE A 107 -0.65 -19.75 -7.68
N ILE A 108 -1.46 -18.82 -7.16
CA ILE A 108 -1.22 -18.14 -5.88
C ILE A 108 -1.14 -19.17 -4.74
N ASP A 109 -2.12 -20.06 -4.67
CA ASP A 109 -2.22 -21.07 -3.60
C ASP A 109 -1.01 -22.04 -3.64
N LEU A 110 -0.61 -22.50 -4.83
CA LEU A 110 0.58 -23.34 -4.99
C LEU A 110 1.87 -22.60 -4.60
N GLY A 111 2.03 -21.34 -5.02
CA GLY A 111 3.19 -20.52 -4.67
C GLY A 111 3.30 -20.27 -3.15
N ALA A 112 2.17 -20.17 -2.45
CA ALA A 112 2.16 -20.09 -0.99
C ALA A 112 2.59 -21.43 -0.34
N GLN A 113 2.12 -22.56 -0.86
CA GLN A 113 2.49 -23.89 -0.37
C GLN A 113 3.99 -24.19 -0.52
N LEU A 114 4.58 -23.86 -1.68
CA LEU A 114 6.02 -24.09 -1.93
C LEU A 114 6.92 -23.27 -1.00
N ARG A 115 6.53 -22.02 -0.72
CA ARG A 115 7.24 -21.17 0.26
C ARG A 115 7.16 -21.72 1.67
N ALA A 116 5.99 -22.24 2.07
CA ALA A 116 5.82 -22.87 3.37
C ALA A 116 6.66 -24.16 3.52
N GLN A 117 6.84 -24.93 2.45
CA GLN A 117 7.67 -26.14 2.43
C GLN A 117 9.17 -25.86 2.46
N SER A 118 9.60 -24.69 1.97
CA SER A 118 11.03 -24.31 1.95
C SER A 118 11.50 -23.60 3.23
N ALA A 119 10.57 -23.28 4.13
CA ALA A 119 10.84 -22.59 5.40
C ALA A 119 10.87 -23.54 6.62
N GLY A 120 10.71 -24.85 6.41
CA GLY A 120 10.83 -25.91 7.42
C GLY A 120 11.94 -26.88 7.07
#